data_AF-A0A3B8YKY8-F1
#
_entry.id   AF-A0A3B8YKY8-F1
#
_cell.length_a   1.000
_cell.length_b   1.000
_cell.length_c   1.000
_cell.angle_alpha   90.00
_cell.angle_beta   90.00
_cell.angle_gamma   90.00
#
_symmetry.space_group_name_H-M   'P 1'
#
loop_
_entity.id
_entity.type
_entity.pdbx_description
1 polymer ?
#
loop_
_entity_poly.entity_id
_entity_poly.type
_entity_poly.pdbx_seq_one_letter_code
_entity_poly.pdbx_strand_id
1 'polypeptide(L)'
;MMQAYVDSGYDLFLTRCAEGRGMLKDSLAKYAEGRVWTGNQAKEIGLVDELGGVDEAIRIAAEMANLGKSYAVFEYPRIRSPFEEIFSKDKEELAAKTLKSYLGESYDKFMFLKNLKDQDYIQARIPYELNIK
;
A
#
# COMPACT_ATOMS: atom_id res chain seq x y z
N MET A 1 3.22 -26.76 24.55
CA MET A 1 2.76 -25.40 24.17
C MET A 1 3.09 -25.06 22.72
N MET A 2 4.35 -25.19 22.26
CA MET A 2 4.71 -24.89 20.86
C MET A 2 4.00 -25.79 19.83
N GLN A 3 3.96 -27.10 20.04
CA GLN A 3 3.28 -28.02 19.11
C GLN A 3 1.79 -27.68 18.94
N ALA A 4 1.08 -27.45 20.03
CA ALA A 4 -0.34 -27.07 19.99
C ALA A 4 -0.62 -25.76 19.23
N TYR A 5 0.34 -24.83 19.23
CA TYR A 5 0.25 -23.60 18.44
C TYR A 5 0.46 -23.84 16.94
N VAL A 6 1.38 -24.74 16.59
CA VAL A 6 1.60 -25.17 15.19
C VAL A 6 0.36 -25.91 14.69
N ASP A 7 -0.17 -26.84 15.47
CA ASP A 7 -1.34 -27.64 15.12
C ASP A 7 -2.58 -26.76 14.90
N SER A 8 -2.79 -25.75 15.76
CA SER A 8 -3.91 -24.83 15.61
C SER A 8 -3.78 -23.94 14.36
N GLY A 9 -2.57 -23.49 14.04
CA GLY A 9 -2.29 -22.75 12.81
C GLY A 9 -2.53 -23.61 11.56
N TYR A 10 -2.11 -24.87 11.59
CA TYR A 10 -2.33 -25.82 10.50
C TYR A 10 -3.82 -26.14 10.32
N ASP A 11 -4.54 -26.34 11.42
CA ASP A 11 -5.98 -26.58 11.40
C ASP A 11 -6.75 -25.40 10.80
N LEU A 12 -6.39 -24.17 11.18
CA LEU A 12 -6.95 -22.95 10.63
C LEU A 12 -6.69 -22.83 9.13
N PHE A 13 -5.46 -23.11 8.68
CA PHE A 13 -5.10 -23.10 7.26
C PHE A 13 -5.97 -24.08 6.46
N LEU A 14 -6.03 -25.35 6.90
CA LEU A 14 -6.84 -26.37 6.23
C LEU A 14 -8.32 -25.98 6.17
N THR A 15 -8.84 -25.39 7.24
CA THR A 15 -10.24 -24.94 7.30
C THR A 15 -10.52 -23.85 6.27
N ARG A 16 -9.68 -22.81 6.20
CA ARG A 16 -9.85 -21.70 5.24
C ARG A 16 -9.73 -22.14 3.80
N CYS A 17 -8.77 -23.00 3.49
CA CYS A 17 -8.61 -23.54 2.15
C CYS A 17 -9.79 -24.44 1.76
N ALA A 18 -10.26 -25.29 2.67
CA ALA A 18 -11.42 -26.16 2.43
C ALA A 18 -12.69 -25.35 2.16
N GLU A 19 -12.97 -24.34 2.99
CA GLU A 19 -14.09 -23.41 2.79
C GLU A 19 -14.00 -22.68 1.45
N GLY A 20 -12.83 -22.12 1.13
CA GLY A 20 -12.62 -21.36 -0.11
C GLY A 20 -12.72 -22.20 -1.39
N ARG A 21 -12.42 -23.50 -1.31
CA ARG A 21 -12.52 -24.45 -2.44
C ARG A 21 -13.84 -25.22 -2.47
N GLY A 22 -14.70 -25.09 -1.45
CA GLY A 22 -15.88 -25.93 -1.30
C GLY A 22 -15.56 -27.43 -1.17
N MET A 23 -14.40 -27.77 -0.61
CA MET A 23 -13.91 -29.14 -0.46
C MET A 23 -14.03 -29.60 0.99
N LEU A 24 -14.16 -30.92 1.21
CA LEU A 24 -14.06 -31.48 2.55
C LEU A 24 -12.62 -31.32 3.08
N LYS A 25 -12.48 -30.86 4.33
CA LYS A 25 -11.18 -30.68 5.00
C LYS A 25 -10.31 -31.93 4.97
N ASP A 26 -10.90 -33.10 5.21
CA ASP A 26 -10.20 -34.40 5.15
C ASP A 26 -9.71 -34.77 3.74
N SER A 27 -10.40 -34.30 2.70
CA SER A 27 -9.96 -34.49 1.32
C SER A 27 -8.81 -33.56 0.97
N LEU A 28 -8.89 -32.30 1.39
CA LEU A 28 -7.81 -31.33 1.23
C LEU A 28 -6.55 -31.75 2.00
N ALA A 29 -6.71 -32.31 3.21
CA ALA A 29 -5.61 -32.74 4.06
C ALA A 29 -4.70 -33.79 3.38
N LYS A 30 -5.23 -34.61 2.47
CA LYS A 30 -4.44 -35.58 1.67
C LYS A 30 -3.46 -34.93 0.70
N TYR A 31 -3.74 -33.69 0.29
CA TYR A 31 -2.89 -32.90 -0.60
C TYR A 31 -2.06 -31.85 0.16
N ALA A 32 -2.33 -31.67 1.45
CA ALA A 32 -1.56 -30.84 2.36
C ALA A 32 -0.30 -31.58 2.84
N GLU A 33 0.29 -31.22 3.98
CA GLU A 33 1.60 -31.73 4.47
C GLU A 33 2.86 -31.05 3.89
N GLY A 34 2.74 -29.82 3.37
CA GLY A 34 3.91 -29.04 2.92
C GLY A 34 4.49 -29.48 1.57
N ARG A 35 3.78 -30.32 0.82
CA ARG A 35 4.12 -30.67 -0.57
C ARG A 35 3.87 -29.47 -1.49
N VAL A 36 4.72 -29.35 -2.50
CA VAL A 36 4.60 -28.33 -3.55
C VAL A 36 3.97 -28.94 -4.79
N TRP A 37 3.01 -28.24 -5.38
CA TRP A 37 2.30 -28.64 -6.59
C TRP A 37 2.61 -27.65 -7.72
N THR A 38 2.79 -28.16 -8.94
CA THR A 38 2.79 -27.30 -10.13
C THR A 38 1.38 -26.77 -10.40
N GLY A 39 1.25 -25.68 -11.17
CA GLY A 39 -0.07 -25.14 -11.54
C GLY A 39 -0.98 -26.19 -12.18
N ASN A 40 -0.44 -26.98 -13.12
CA ASN A 40 -1.18 -28.06 -13.79
C ASN A 40 -1.71 -29.09 -12.79
N GLN A 41 -0.84 -29.60 -11.90
CA GLN A 41 -1.25 -30.55 -10.86
C GLN A 41 -2.29 -29.93 -9.93
N ALA A 42 -2.08 -28.69 -9.49
CA ALA A 42 -3.02 -27.97 -8.62
C ALA A 42 -4.40 -27.83 -9.26
N LYS A 43 -4.48 -27.64 -10.59
CA LYS A 43 -5.76 -27.61 -11.32
C LYS A 43 -6.43 -28.99 -11.34
N GLU A 44 -5.66 -30.05 -11.59
CA GLU A 44 -6.17 -31.43 -11.57
C GLU A 44 -6.77 -31.84 -10.22
N ILE A 45 -6.11 -31.45 -9.11
CA ILE A 45 -6.59 -31.75 -7.74
C ILE A 45 -7.53 -30.66 -7.18
N GLY A 46 -7.91 -29.67 -7.99
CA GLY A 46 -8.91 -28.66 -7.64
C GLY A 46 -8.45 -27.59 -6.65
N LEU A 47 -7.14 -27.39 -6.47
CA LEU A 47 -6.59 -26.31 -5.64
C LEU A 47 -6.62 -24.94 -6.35
N VAL A 48 -6.68 -24.92 -7.68
CA VAL A 48 -6.87 -23.69 -8.49
C VAL A 48 -7.96 -23.92 -9.52
N ASP A 49 -8.60 -22.84 -9.97
CA ASP A 49 -9.67 -22.90 -10.97
C ASP A 49 -9.12 -22.85 -12.39
N GLU A 50 -8.18 -21.94 -12.65
CA GLU A 50 -7.68 -21.66 -14.00
C GLU A 50 -6.16 -21.46 -14.04
N LEU A 51 -5.59 -21.74 -15.21
CA LEU A 51 -4.17 -21.51 -15.50
C LEU A 51 -4.03 -20.27 -16.37
N GLY A 52 -3.17 -19.35 -15.95
CA GLY A 52 -2.95 -18.12 -16.70
C GLY A 52 -2.01 -17.17 -15.97
N GLY A 53 -1.79 -16.02 -16.59
CA GLY A 53 -1.07 -14.90 -15.99
C GLY A 53 -2.01 -13.87 -15.37
N VAL A 54 -1.43 -12.74 -14.97
CA VAL A 54 -2.17 -11.61 -14.40
C VAL A 54 -3.21 -11.05 -15.39
N ASP A 55 -2.88 -11.01 -16.69
CA ASP A 55 -3.81 -10.52 -17.73
C ASP A 55 -5.10 -11.35 -17.79
N GLU A 56 -4.97 -12.67 -17.64
CA GLU A 56 -6.12 -13.58 -17.63
C GLU A 56 -6.96 -13.40 -16.36
N ALA A 57 -6.31 -13.24 -15.21
CA ALA A 57 -7.00 -12.94 -13.95
C ALA A 57 -7.78 -11.61 -14.03
N ILE A 58 -7.19 -10.57 -14.63
CA ILE A 58 -7.85 -9.28 -14.85
C ILE A 58 -9.05 -9.44 -15.80
N ARG A 59 -8.88 -10.18 -16.90
CA ARG A 59 -9.96 -10.45 -17.86
C ARG A 59 -11.14 -11.14 -17.18
N ILE A 60 -10.89 -12.21 -16.42
CA ILE A 60 -11.92 -12.93 -15.67
C ILE A 60 -12.59 -12.01 -14.64
N ALA A 61 -11.82 -11.21 -13.90
CA ALA A 61 -12.38 -10.26 -12.93
C ALA A 61 -13.29 -9.21 -13.59
N ALA A 62 -12.89 -8.67 -14.75
CA ALA A 62 -13.69 -7.71 -15.50
C ALA A 62 -14.99 -8.34 -16.05
N GLU A 63 -14.93 -9.60 -16.47
CA GLU A 63 -16.10 -10.38 -16.90
C GLU A 63 -17.06 -10.64 -15.75
N MET A 64 -16.56 -11.08 -14.59
CA MET A 64 -17.36 -11.28 -13.38
C MET A 64 -18.03 -9.99 -12.90
N ALA A 65 -17.38 -8.85 -13.12
CA ALA A 65 -17.90 -7.52 -12.79
C ALA A 65 -18.80 -6.91 -13.89
N ASN A 66 -19.03 -7.62 -15.01
CA ASN A 66 -19.82 -7.15 -16.16
C ASN A 66 -19.37 -5.79 -16.74
N LEU A 67 -18.05 -5.52 -16.74
CA LEU A 67 -17.50 -4.25 -17.23
C LEU A 67 -17.35 -4.18 -18.76
N GLY A 68 -17.51 -5.31 -19.44
CA GLY A 68 -17.25 -5.41 -20.88
C GLY A 68 -15.78 -5.16 -21.21
N LYS A 69 -15.51 -4.61 -22.40
CA LYS A 69 -14.13 -4.39 -22.90
C LYS A 69 -13.52 -3.04 -22.49
N SER A 70 -14.27 -2.20 -21.78
CA SER A 70 -13.87 -0.83 -21.48
C SER A 70 -13.64 -0.66 -19.99
N TYR A 71 -12.47 -1.08 -19.52
CA TYR A 71 -12.01 -0.87 -18.15
C TYR A 71 -10.54 -0.40 -18.14
N ALA A 72 -10.15 0.27 -17.07
CA ALA A 72 -8.77 0.70 -16.84
C ALA A 72 -8.20 -0.05 -15.63
N VAL A 73 -6.95 -0.48 -15.74
CA VAL A 73 -6.21 -1.13 -14.66
C VAL A 73 -5.26 -0.10 -14.06
N PHE A 74 -5.24 -0.02 -12.73
CA PHE A 74 -4.33 0.86 -12.00
C PHE A 74 -3.51 0.04 -11.02
N GLU A 75 -2.19 0.22 -11.04
CA GLU A 75 -1.28 -0.34 -10.05
C GLU A 75 -1.09 0.64 -8.89
N TYR A 76 -1.04 0.12 -7.67
CA TYR A 76 -0.85 0.88 -6.44
C TYR A 76 0.44 0.46 -5.71
N PRO A 77 1.10 1.38 -5.00
CA PRO A 77 0.77 2.81 -4.89
C PRO A 77 1.00 3.55 -6.21
N ARG A 78 0.17 4.54 -6.53
CA ARG A 78 0.41 5.39 -7.70
C ARG A 78 1.72 6.16 -7.47
N ILE A 79 2.78 5.74 -8.15
CA ILE A 79 3.99 6.56 -8.26
C ILE A 79 3.53 7.85 -8.91
N ARG A 80 3.62 8.97 -8.18
CA ARG A 80 3.31 10.29 -8.72
C ARG A 80 4.06 10.45 -10.03
N SER A 81 3.39 10.97 -11.06
CA SER A 81 4.06 11.20 -12.33
C SER A 81 5.26 12.12 -12.09
N PRO A 82 6.41 11.94 -12.77
CA PRO A 82 7.56 12.85 -12.65
C PRO A 82 7.17 14.33 -12.84
N PHE A 83 6.16 14.60 -13.67
CA PHE A 83 5.58 15.94 -13.84
C PHE A 83 4.83 16.45 -12.61
N GLU A 84 4.13 15.57 -11.90
CA GLU A 84 3.40 15.91 -10.67
C GLU A 84 4.38 16.25 -9.53
N GLU A 85 5.54 15.57 -9.49
CA GLU A 85 6.61 15.91 -8.56
C GLU A 85 7.25 17.29 -8.89
N ILE A 86 7.52 17.57 -10.17
CA ILE A 86 8.06 18.87 -10.62
C ILE A 86 7.08 20.01 -10.32
N PHE A 87 5.79 19.86 -10.68
CA PHE A 87 4.77 20.89 -10.45
C PHE A 87 4.51 21.19 -8.97
N SER A 88 4.76 20.21 -8.09
CA SER A 88 4.56 20.38 -6.66
C SER A 88 5.63 21.26 -6.01
N LYS A 89 6.91 21.08 -6.40
CA LYS A 89 8.05 21.87 -5.90
C LYS A 89 7.95 23.34 -6.31
N ASP A 90 7.58 23.60 -7.56
CA ASP A 90 7.48 24.97 -8.09
C ASP A 90 6.40 25.81 -7.38
N LYS A 91 5.28 25.19 -6.98
CA LYS A 91 4.19 25.89 -6.29
C LYS A 91 4.57 26.32 -4.87
N GLU A 92 5.23 25.45 -4.13
CA GLU A 92 5.68 25.75 -2.76
C GLU A 92 6.79 26.81 -2.76
N GLU A 93 7.74 26.71 -3.68
CA GLU A 93 8.81 27.69 -3.83
C GLU A 93 8.27 29.06 -4.28
N LEU A 94 7.32 29.08 -5.21
CA LEU A 94 6.66 30.31 -5.67
C LEU A 94 5.84 30.99 -4.56
N ALA A 95 5.12 30.22 -3.74
CA ALA A 95 4.40 30.73 -2.58
C ALA A 95 5.36 31.33 -1.54
N ALA A 96 6.47 30.65 -1.24
CA ALA A 96 7.48 31.15 -0.30
C ALA A 96 8.16 32.43 -0.84
N LYS A 97 8.49 32.46 -2.13
CA LYS A 97 9.13 33.61 -2.78
C LYS A 97 8.20 34.83 -2.86
N THR A 98 6.91 34.63 -3.14
CA THR A 98 5.91 35.71 -3.13
C THR A 98 5.67 36.24 -1.72
N LEU A 99 5.49 35.38 -0.72
CA LEU A 99 5.41 35.78 0.69
C LEU A 99 6.64 36.58 1.12
N LYS A 100 7.84 36.14 0.72
CA LYS A 100 9.10 36.86 0.99
C LYS A 100 9.16 38.22 0.29
N SER A 101 8.69 38.34 -0.95
CA SER A 101 8.65 39.63 -1.65
C SER A 101 7.63 40.62 -1.07
N TYR A 102 6.49 40.14 -0.57
CA TYR A 102 5.46 40.99 0.06
C TYR A 102 5.83 41.40 1.49
N LEU A 103 6.45 40.50 2.26
CA LEU A 103 6.75 40.74 3.67
C LEU A 103 8.15 41.34 3.91
N GLY A 104 9.07 41.24 2.95
CA GLY A 104 10.43 41.81 3.05
C GLY A 104 11.13 41.38 4.34
N GLU A 105 11.68 42.33 5.09
CA GLU A 105 12.31 42.09 6.41
C GLU A 105 11.37 41.49 7.47
N SER A 106 10.05 41.57 7.26
CA SER A 106 9.05 41.01 8.18
C SER A 106 8.75 39.53 7.90
N TYR A 107 9.25 38.97 6.80
CA TYR A 107 9.06 37.55 6.45
C TYR A 107 9.59 36.63 7.55
N ASP A 108 10.81 36.90 8.03
CA ASP A 108 11.46 36.07 9.06
C ASP A 108 10.70 36.11 10.38
N LYS A 109 10.15 37.29 10.74
CA LYS A 109 9.30 37.46 11.93
C LYS A 109 7.97 36.69 11.80
N PHE A 110 7.37 36.72 10.62
CA PHE A 110 6.12 35.99 10.35
C PHE A 110 6.32 34.48 10.42
N MET A 111 7.39 33.97 9.79
CA MET A 111 7.71 32.54 9.82
C MET A 111 8.06 32.07 11.23
N PHE A 112 8.76 32.90 12.03
CA PHE A 112 9.00 32.63 13.45
C PHE A 112 7.69 32.46 14.24
N LEU A 113 6.72 33.36 14.08
CA LEU A 113 5.41 33.26 14.74
C LEU A 113 4.60 32.05 14.28
N LYS A 114 4.65 31.71 12.99
CA LYS A 114 4.02 30.50 12.44
C LYS A 114 4.62 29.24 13.07
N ASN A 115 5.95 29.16 13.10
CA ASN A 115 6.68 28.04 13.69
C ASN A 115 6.46 27.90 15.21
N LEU A 116 6.20 28.99 15.93
CA LEU A 116 5.83 28.94 17.35
C LEU A 116 4.44 28.36 17.58
N LYS A 117 3.50 28.56 16.65
CA LYS A 117 2.13 28.05 16.75
C LYS A 117 2.05 26.54 16.48
N ASP A 118 2.95 26.04 15.64
CA ASP A 118 2.97 24.63 15.21
C ASP A 118 3.84 23.73 16.11
N GLN A 119 4.42 24.25 17.21
CA GLN A 119 5.24 23.47 18.15
C GLN A 119 4.56 23.23 19.51
N ASP A 120 4.75 22.03 20.06
CA ASP A 120 4.22 21.62 21.36
C ASP A 120 4.89 22.33 22.54
N TYR A 121 4.11 22.49 23.61
CA TYR A 121 4.40 23.37 24.73
C TYR A 121 5.54 22.85 25.61
N ILE A 122 6.57 23.70 25.73
CA ILE A 122 7.77 23.67 26.60
C ILE A 122 9.05 23.19 25.90
N GLN A 123 9.82 24.16 25.39
CA GLN A 123 11.21 23.99 24.96
C GLN A 123 12.05 25.18 25.46
N ALA A 124 13.29 24.94 25.90
CA ALA A 124 14.25 26.02 26.14
C ALA A 124 14.83 26.49 24.81
N ARG A 125 14.78 27.80 24.52
CA ARG A 125 15.29 28.40 23.28
C ARG A 125 16.24 29.58 23.56
N ILE A 126 17.25 29.71 22.72
CA ILE A 126 18.12 30.89 22.66
C ILE A 126 17.38 32.05 21.97
N PRO A 127 17.61 33.32 22.36
CA PRO A 127 16.85 34.48 21.88
C PRO A 127 17.24 34.96 20.47
N TYR A 128 17.91 34.13 19.69
CA TYR A 128 18.31 34.41 18.31
C TYR A 128 18.32 33.12 17.47
N GLU A 129 17.88 33.23 16.21
CA GLU A 129 17.97 32.16 15.23
C GLU A 129 19.37 32.18 14.61
N LEU A 130 20.08 31.05 14.64
CA LEU A 130 21.40 30.91 14.02
C LEU A 130 21.24 30.80 12.50
N ASN A 131 21.43 31.91 11.80
CA ASN A 131 21.49 31.94 10.35
C ASN A 131 22.93 31.69 9.89
N ILE A 132 23.32 30.42 9.81
CA ILE A 132 24.63 30.02 9.27
C ILE A 132 24.50 30.03 7.75
N LYS A 133 25.23 30.94 7.10
CA LYS A 133 25.37 30.99 5.64
C LYS A 133 26.27 29.88 5.13
#